data_AF-A0A813GJT3-F1
#
_entry.id   AF-A0A813GJT3-F1
#
_cell.length_a   1.000
_cell.length_b   1.000
_cell.length_c   1.000
_cell.angle_alpha   90.00
_cell.angle_beta   90.00
_cell.angle_gamma   90.00
#
_symmetry.space_group_name_H-M   'P 1'
#
loop_
_entity.id
_entity.type
_entity.pdbx_description
1 polymer ?
#
loop_
_entity_poly.entity_id
_entity_poly.type
_entity_poly.pdbx_seq_one_letter_code
_entity_poly.pdbx_strand_id
1 'polypeptide(L)'
;MARLRLRRLIVGLASITIAAIARREVWRRGAFSSHAFLAASSRLPNASPLGARSGFRVTLQLRRASGRKLWEQDDDESALMSGLDFGNEGDLDSDLMESVETMRKEDKRRRVHAEETGHLPVQELEAVEKLLGPGVEKQSGTYVDGTFGRGGHSKSILGRLSPTGKLFAFDVDPAAVAVGRKLEQQDSRFRIFHRPFAEMKEALEGVQVDGVLLDVGVSNNQVDNEEHGFRIRDDVALDLRMNIHEGIAAADWLLNVSVEELAWVIHANGEENPLEAERIAEAVLCRQQQLGRYSFAGELADVVKTVKGDTGYSGNKHNSAKLTFNAIRMFLNNEMEQLSSALSAAFGLLSPGGRCVIITFNPKERRVVREFTDAHEEPIPSLQTLLTPARLCELYPLVATDLPYSVRKLQSSASPRGSEFLSNPRAKSSKLITLIKSARRVPQVRSIEAPRPQELRFRKPELPAFRGGGG
;
A
#
# COMPACT_ATOMS: atom_id res chain seq x y z
N MET A 1 -10.47 -24.84 -24.18
CA MET A 1 -9.76 -23.80 -23.40
C MET A 1 -9.57 -22.45 -24.13
N ALA A 2 -9.32 -22.39 -25.44
CA ALA A 2 -9.14 -21.11 -26.17
C ALA A 2 -10.43 -20.25 -26.27
N ARG A 3 -11.60 -20.88 -26.42
CA ARG A 3 -12.91 -20.19 -26.47
C ARG A 3 -13.30 -19.50 -25.15
N LEU A 4 -12.90 -20.05 -24.00
CA LEU A 4 -13.16 -19.47 -22.68
C LEU A 4 -12.29 -18.21 -22.42
N ARG A 5 -11.04 -18.22 -22.92
CA ARG A 5 -10.13 -17.06 -22.84
C ARG A 5 -10.59 -15.92 -23.76
N LEU A 6 -11.12 -16.25 -24.94
CA LEU A 6 -11.66 -15.26 -25.87
C LEU A 6 -12.96 -14.62 -25.32
N ARG A 7 -13.85 -15.41 -24.71
CA ARG A 7 -15.07 -14.90 -24.06
C ARG A 7 -14.78 -13.95 -22.89
N ARG A 8 -13.81 -14.25 -22.02
CA ARG A 8 -13.40 -13.33 -20.93
C ARG A 8 -12.78 -12.03 -21.45
N LEU A 9 -12.07 -12.08 -22.59
CA LEU A 9 -11.49 -10.91 -23.22
C LEU A 9 -12.58 -9.98 -23.80
N ILE A 10 -13.62 -10.55 -24.41
CA ILE A 10 -14.73 -9.81 -25.02
C ILE A 10 -15.60 -9.13 -23.95
N VAL A 11 -15.93 -9.82 -22.85
CA VAL A 11 -16.67 -9.22 -21.73
C VAL A 11 -15.87 -8.10 -21.07
N GLY A 12 -14.56 -8.28 -20.88
CA GLY A 12 -13.68 -7.23 -20.37
C GLY A 12 -13.60 -5.98 -21.26
N LEU A 13 -13.60 -6.15 -22.59
CA LEU A 13 -13.59 -5.04 -23.54
C LEU A 13 -14.94 -4.29 -23.58
N ALA A 14 -16.07 -5.01 -23.43
CA ALA A 14 -17.40 -4.40 -23.36
C ALA A 14 -17.56 -3.50 -22.13
N SER A 15 -17.10 -3.95 -20.95
CA SER A 15 -17.15 -3.17 -19.71
C SER A 15 -16.29 -1.89 -19.76
N ILE A 16 -15.11 -1.95 -20.39
CA ILE A 16 -14.25 -0.78 -20.61
C ILE A 16 -14.93 0.23 -21.55
N THR A 17 -15.63 -0.25 -22.57
CA THR A 17 -16.31 0.59 -23.56
C THR A 17 -17.51 1.33 -22.96
N ILE A 18 -18.31 0.65 -22.11
CA ILE A 18 -19.44 1.26 -21.40
C ILE A 18 -18.94 2.33 -20.40
N ALA A 19 -17.85 2.05 -19.67
CA ALA A 19 -17.25 3.02 -18.75
C ALA A 19 -16.65 4.24 -19.47
N ALA A 20 -16.12 4.07 -20.69
CA ALA A 20 -15.58 5.17 -21.50
C ALA A 20 -16.69 6.06 -22.08
N ILE A 21 -17.83 5.47 -22.50
CA ILE A 21 -19.00 6.20 -22.98
C ILE A 21 -19.61 7.03 -21.84
N ALA A 22 -19.81 6.44 -20.65
CA ALA A 22 -20.30 7.16 -19.48
C ALA A 22 -19.40 8.35 -19.08
N ARG A 23 -18.07 8.24 -19.23
CA ARG A 23 -17.12 9.33 -18.95
C ARG A 23 -17.19 10.48 -19.96
N ARG A 24 -17.48 10.19 -21.24
CA ARG A 24 -17.52 11.21 -22.29
C ARG A 24 -18.78 12.08 -22.19
N GLU A 25 -19.90 11.50 -21.76
CA GLU A 25 -21.15 12.22 -21.48
C GLU A 25 -21.03 13.17 -20.28
N VAL A 26 -20.35 12.72 -19.20
CA VAL A 26 -20.12 13.53 -17.98
C VAL A 26 -19.17 14.71 -18.25
N TRP A 27 -18.17 14.55 -19.11
CA TRP A 27 -17.23 15.62 -19.44
C TRP A 27 -17.82 16.71 -20.36
N ARG A 28 -18.88 16.39 -21.14
CA ARG A 28 -19.56 17.37 -22.01
C ARG A 28 -20.52 18.31 -21.28
N ARG A 29 -20.93 18.00 -20.05
CA ARG A 29 -21.84 18.84 -19.26
C ARG A 29 -21.09 19.40 -18.05
N GLY A 30 -20.45 20.55 -18.25
CA GLY A 30 -19.72 21.25 -17.20
C GLY A 30 -20.61 21.78 -16.07
N ALA A 31 -20.14 21.60 -14.83
CA ALA A 31 -20.48 22.27 -13.57
C ALA A 31 -21.84 21.98 -12.86
N PHE A 32 -21.69 21.35 -11.68
CA PHE A 32 -22.43 21.42 -10.40
C PHE A 32 -23.98 21.64 -10.35
N SER A 33 -24.70 20.68 -9.77
CA SER A 33 -25.17 20.69 -8.37
C SER A 33 -26.10 19.49 -8.09
N SER A 34 -26.12 19.06 -6.84
CA SER A 34 -26.99 18.04 -6.27
C SER A 34 -28.48 18.42 -6.39
N HIS A 35 -29.33 17.42 -6.65
CA HIS A 35 -30.82 17.44 -6.78
C HIS A 35 -31.38 17.55 -8.20
N ALA A 36 -31.79 16.42 -8.78
CA ALA A 36 -33.08 16.25 -9.45
C ALA A 36 -33.25 14.80 -9.91
N PHE A 37 -34.03 14.06 -9.13
CA PHE A 37 -34.59 12.74 -9.43
C PHE A 37 -35.77 12.89 -10.43
N LEU A 38 -36.00 11.87 -11.26
CA LEU A 38 -37.31 11.37 -11.72
C LEU A 38 -38.48 12.38 -11.86
N ALA A 39 -38.82 12.74 -13.10
CA ALA A 39 -40.22 12.93 -13.57
C ALA A 39 -40.25 13.39 -15.04
N ALA A 40 -40.66 12.50 -15.95
CA ALA A 40 -41.32 12.87 -17.21
C ALA A 40 -41.89 11.62 -17.89
N SER A 41 -43.00 11.11 -17.34
CA SER A 41 -43.91 10.22 -18.06
C SER A 41 -45.28 10.91 -18.18
N SER A 42 -45.81 10.92 -19.41
CA SER A 42 -47.19 11.21 -19.83
C SER A 42 -47.64 12.66 -20.09
N ARG A 43 -47.84 12.99 -21.38
CA ARG A 43 -49.06 13.53 -22.06
C ARG A 43 -48.68 14.32 -23.33
N LEU A 44 -48.65 13.67 -24.51
CA LEU A 44 -49.57 13.80 -25.68
C LEU A 44 -49.13 14.87 -26.72
N PRO A 45 -49.60 14.88 -27.98
CA PRO A 45 -49.57 13.85 -29.05
C PRO A 45 -49.10 14.43 -30.43
N ASN A 46 -49.07 13.59 -31.47
CA ASN A 46 -48.93 13.93 -32.91
C ASN A 46 -47.58 14.46 -33.44
N ALA A 47 -46.79 13.56 -34.02
CA ALA A 47 -46.23 13.73 -35.37
C ALA A 47 -45.45 12.47 -35.80
N SER A 48 -45.88 11.84 -36.88
CA SER A 48 -45.06 10.96 -37.73
C SER A 48 -44.89 11.65 -39.08
N PRO A 49 -44.00 11.21 -39.98
CA PRO A 49 -42.58 10.92 -39.79
C PRO A 49 -41.75 11.67 -40.87
N LEU A 50 -40.55 12.15 -40.56
CA LEU A 50 -39.59 12.54 -41.60
C LEU A 50 -38.19 12.04 -41.23
N GLY A 51 -37.69 11.16 -42.09
CA GLY A 51 -36.41 10.50 -41.92
C GLY A 51 -35.25 11.48 -42.06
N ALA A 52 -34.23 11.27 -41.23
CA ALA A 52 -32.87 11.66 -41.54
C ALA A 52 -31.90 10.74 -40.81
N ARG A 53 -31.18 9.98 -41.64
CA ARG A 53 -30.00 9.17 -41.35
C ARG A 53 -29.07 9.81 -40.30
N SER A 54 -28.71 9.06 -39.26
CA SER A 54 -27.37 9.10 -38.65
C SER A 54 -27.20 7.94 -37.65
N GLY A 55 -27.00 6.73 -38.17
CA GLY A 55 -26.46 5.64 -37.37
C GLY A 55 -24.97 5.88 -37.13
N PHE A 56 -24.57 6.12 -35.88
CA PHE A 56 -23.16 6.12 -35.50
C PHE A 56 -22.65 4.67 -35.49
N ARG A 57 -21.88 4.31 -36.53
CA ARG A 57 -21.18 3.02 -36.64
C ARG A 57 -19.79 3.21 -36.01
N VAL A 58 -19.52 2.58 -34.87
CA VAL A 58 -18.17 2.56 -34.26
C VAL A 58 -17.45 1.31 -34.77
N THR A 59 -16.56 1.49 -35.74
CA THR A 59 -15.72 0.41 -36.28
C THR A 59 -14.44 0.29 -35.43
N LEU A 60 -14.33 -0.75 -34.60
CA LEU A 60 -13.10 -1.10 -33.89
C LEU A 60 -12.14 -1.84 -34.84
N GLN A 61 -11.11 -1.17 -35.34
CA GLN A 61 -10.00 -1.83 -36.04
C GLN A 61 -8.97 -2.36 -35.03
N LEU A 62 -8.95 -3.68 -34.84
CA LEU A 62 -7.85 -4.39 -34.17
C LEU A 62 -6.73 -4.64 -35.20
N ARG A 63 -5.60 -3.93 -35.09
CA ARG A 63 -4.36 -4.27 -35.82
C ARG A 63 -3.54 -5.26 -35.00
N ARG A 64 -3.23 -6.44 -35.59
CA ARG A 64 -2.16 -7.32 -35.12
C ARG A 64 -0.84 -6.96 -35.79
N ALA A 65 0.25 -7.03 -35.03
CA ALA A 65 1.62 -6.86 -35.50
C ALA A 65 2.06 -8.07 -36.34
N SER A 66 1.61 -8.16 -37.59
CA SER A 66 2.22 -8.96 -38.66
C SER A 66 1.60 -8.54 -39.99
N GLY A 67 2.36 -7.82 -40.81
CA GLY A 67 1.89 -7.11 -41.99
C GLY A 67 1.42 -7.99 -43.17
N ARG A 68 0.20 -8.55 -43.07
CA ARG A 68 -0.57 -9.00 -44.24
C ARG A 68 -2.05 -8.64 -44.05
N LYS A 69 -2.61 -7.86 -44.99
CA LYS A 69 -4.05 -7.65 -45.14
C LYS A 69 -4.65 -8.94 -45.71
N LEU A 70 -5.75 -9.42 -45.13
CA LEU A 70 -6.54 -10.49 -45.72
C LEU A 70 -7.92 -9.92 -46.11
N TRP A 71 -8.18 -9.99 -47.41
CA TRP A 71 -9.46 -9.88 -48.13
C TRP A 71 -9.96 -8.50 -48.57
N GLU A 72 -10.12 -8.43 -49.89
CA GLU A 72 -10.71 -7.40 -50.73
C GLU A 72 -11.89 -8.08 -51.45
N GLN A 73 -13.05 -7.41 -51.43
CA GLN A 73 -14.29 -7.61 -52.21
C GLN A 73 -15.21 -8.84 -51.99
N ASP A 74 -16.46 -8.45 -51.65
CA ASP A 74 -17.77 -8.83 -52.22
C ASP A 74 -18.10 -10.32 -52.44
N ASP A 75 -18.98 -10.87 -51.60
CA ASP A 75 -20.29 -11.43 -51.99
C ASP A 75 -21.04 -12.06 -50.78
N ASP A 76 -22.37 -11.87 -50.77
CA ASP A 76 -23.43 -12.52 -49.96
C ASP A 76 -23.49 -12.38 -48.42
N GLU A 77 -24.25 -11.38 -47.97
CA GLU A 77 -24.59 -11.08 -46.56
C GLU A 77 -25.74 -11.94 -45.96
N SER A 78 -26.16 -13.06 -46.57
CA SER A 78 -27.39 -13.77 -46.13
C SER A 78 -27.22 -15.22 -45.60
N ALA A 79 -26.01 -15.76 -45.49
CA ALA A 79 -25.83 -17.21 -45.22
C ALA A 79 -25.04 -17.61 -43.95
N LEU A 80 -24.83 -16.72 -42.98
CA LEU A 80 -24.00 -17.04 -41.78
C LEU A 80 -24.66 -16.79 -40.42
N MET A 81 -26.00 -16.78 -40.36
CA MET A 81 -26.76 -16.60 -39.10
C MET A 81 -27.77 -17.73 -38.83
N SER A 82 -27.49 -18.97 -39.26
CA SER A 82 -28.38 -20.13 -39.03
C SER A 82 -27.71 -21.34 -38.38
N GLY A 83 -26.64 -21.16 -37.60
CA GLY A 83 -25.91 -22.29 -37.04
C GLY A 83 -25.11 -22.00 -35.77
N LEU A 84 -25.66 -21.25 -34.83
CA LEU A 84 -25.14 -21.18 -33.46
C LEU A 84 -26.32 -21.19 -32.49
N ASP A 85 -26.73 -22.39 -32.12
CA ASP A 85 -27.64 -22.65 -31.01
C ASP A 85 -26.92 -22.24 -29.71
N PHE A 86 -27.23 -21.05 -29.22
CA PHE A 86 -26.77 -20.58 -27.91
C PHE A 86 -27.58 -21.30 -26.85
N GLY A 87 -27.10 -22.49 -26.45
CA GLY A 87 -27.62 -23.18 -25.28
C GLY A 87 -27.62 -22.27 -24.05
N ASN A 88 -28.82 -22.10 -23.46
CA ASN A 88 -29.18 -21.50 -22.18
C ASN A 88 -28.40 -20.24 -21.75
N GLU A 89 -29.01 -19.07 -21.97
CA GLU A 89 -28.62 -17.75 -21.45
C GLU A 89 -28.94 -17.53 -19.95
N GLY A 90 -29.39 -18.55 -19.20
CA GLY A 90 -29.90 -18.39 -17.83
C GLY A 90 -28.85 -18.24 -16.72
N ASP A 91 -27.64 -18.79 -16.88
CA ASP A 91 -26.69 -18.94 -15.76
C ASP A 91 -25.50 -17.96 -15.77
N LEU A 92 -25.31 -17.20 -16.86
CA LEU A 92 -24.14 -16.31 -17.00
C LEU A 92 -24.40 -14.86 -16.56
N ASP A 93 -25.67 -14.47 -16.42
CA ASP A 93 -26.05 -13.10 -16.07
C ASP A 93 -26.17 -12.92 -14.54
N SER A 94 -26.50 -13.99 -13.80
CA SER A 94 -26.60 -13.96 -12.33
C SER A 94 -25.27 -13.69 -11.64
N ASP A 95 -24.22 -14.42 -11.99
CA ASP A 95 -22.87 -14.26 -11.39
C ASP A 95 -22.28 -12.87 -11.66
N LEU A 96 -22.55 -12.32 -12.85
CA LEU A 96 -22.08 -11.00 -13.23
C LEU A 96 -22.85 -9.92 -12.46
N MET A 97 -24.17 -10.07 -12.32
CA MET A 97 -25.02 -9.15 -11.58
C MET A 97 -24.73 -9.19 -10.08
N GLU A 98 -24.48 -10.36 -9.49
CA GLU A 98 -24.06 -10.53 -8.10
C GLU A 98 -22.70 -9.88 -7.84
N SER A 99 -21.75 -10.03 -8.77
CA SER A 99 -20.45 -9.35 -8.71
C SER A 99 -20.60 -7.82 -8.76
N VAL A 100 -21.44 -7.30 -9.66
CA VAL A 100 -21.70 -5.86 -9.79
C VAL A 100 -22.40 -5.30 -8.55
N GLU A 101 -23.33 -6.05 -7.96
CA GLU A 101 -24.04 -5.63 -6.77
C GLU A 101 -23.14 -5.63 -5.52
N THR A 102 -22.25 -6.63 -5.41
CA THR A 102 -21.20 -6.67 -4.38
C THR A 102 -20.28 -5.47 -4.50
N MET A 103 -19.81 -5.15 -5.72
CA MET A 103 -19.00 -3.95 -5.98
C MET A 103 -19.73 -2.65 -5.58
N ARG A 104 -21.03 -2.54 -5.86
CA ARG A 104 -21.84 -1.37 -5.47
C ARG A 104 -21.97 -1.24 -3.95
N LYS A 105 -22.18 -2.35 -3.23
CA LYS A 105 -22.26 -2.37 -1.77
C LYS A 105 -20.94 -1.96 -1.14
N GLU A 106 -19.82 -2.46 -1.67
CA GLU A 106 -18.48 -2.06 -1.22
C GLU A 106 -18.20 -0.58 -1.49
N ASP A 107 -18.50 -0.07 -2.68
CA ASP A 107 -18.29 1.35 -3.01
C ASP A 107 -19.13 2.27 -2.13
N LYS A 108 -20.39 1.88 -1.85
CA LYS A 108 -21.25 2.59 -0.88
C LYS A 108 -20.64 2.57 0.53
N ARG A 109 -20.16 1.42 1.00
CA ARG A 109 -19.51 1.30 2.31
C ARG A 109 -18.27 2.19 2.40
N ARG A 110 -17.42 2.20 1.36
CA ARG A 110 -16.21 3.04 1.30
C ARG A 110 -16.55 4.52 1.38
N ARG A 111 -17.60 4.97 0.69
CA ARG A 111 -18.07 6.36 0.77
C ARG A 111 -18.60 6.71 2.16
N VAL A 112 -19.46 5.87 2.74
CA VAL A 112 -19.96 6.08 4.11
C VAL A 112 -18.80 6.11 5.11
N HIS A 113 -17.84 5.19 5.00
CA HIS A 113 -16.64 5.20 5.83
C HIS A 113 -15.85 6.50 5.66
N ALA A 114 -15.61 6.95 4.43
CA ALA A 114 -14.91 8.20 4.16
C ALA A 114 -15.66 9.42 4.71
N GLU A 115 -16.98 9.44 4.65
CA GLU A 115 -17.83 10.50 5.22
C GLU A 115 -17.80 10.49 6.76
N GLU A 116 -17.88 9.32 7.38
CA GLU A 116 -17.84 9.15 8.85
C GLU A 116 -16.47 9.44 9.44
N THR A 117 -15.41 9.14 8.69
CA THR A 117 -14.05 9.09 9.24
C THR A 117 -13.09 10.10 8.64
N GLY A 118 -13.49 10.78 7.56
CA GLY A 118 -12.63 11.65 6.76
C GLY A 118 -11.55 10.89 5.97
N HIS A 119 -11.57 9.55 5.94
CA HIS A 119 -10.45 8.75 5.43
C HIS A 119 -10.87 7.61 4.49
N LEU A 120 -10.13 7.46 3.39
CA LEU A 120 -10.21 6.30 2.50
C LEU A 120 -8.98 5.41 2.70
N PRO A 121 -9.18 4.11 3.02
CA PRO A 121 -8.06 3.18 3.19
C PRO A 121 -7.34 2.96 1.87
N VAL A 122 -6.01 2.94 1.94
CA VAL A 122 -5.14 2.80 0.77
C VAL A 122 -5.16 1.35 0.29
N GLN A 123 -5.39 1.14 -1.00
CA GLN A 123 -5.39 -0.18 -1.64
C GLN A 123 -6.28 -1.21 -0.91
N GLU A 124 -7.41 -0.75 -0.38
CA GLU A 124 -8.27 -1.52 0.53
C GLU A 124 -8.69 -2.87 -0.04
N LEU A 125 -9.20 -2.88 -1.27
CA LEU A 125 -9.70 -4.10 -1.92
C LEU A 125 -8.55 -5.05 -2.22
N GLU A 126 -7.46 -4.55 -2.81
CA GLU A 126 -6.30 -5.36 -3.14
C GLU A 126 -5.64 -5.95 -1.88
N ALA A 127 -5.56 -5.18 -0.80
CA ALA A 127 -5.00 -5.64 0.48
C ALA A 127 -5.83 -6.78 1.06
N VAL A 128 -7.15 -6.62 1.13
CA VAL A 128 -8.02 -7.65 1.69
C VAL A 128 -8.12 -8.88 0.79
N GLU A 129 -8.20 -8.72 -0.53
CA GLU A 129 -8.15 -9.84 -1.48
C GLU A 129 -6.84 -10.63 -1.35
N LYS A 130 -5.70 -9.94 -1.21
CA LYS A 130 -4.40 -10.60 -1.03
C LYS A 130 -4.27 -11.28 0.31
N LEU A 131 -4.87 -10.72 1.37
CA LEU A 131 -4.87 -11.28 2.71
C LEU A 131 -5.70 -12.58 2.75
N LEU A 132 -6.98 -12.49 2.39
CA LEU A 132 -7.94 -13.59 2.48
C LEU A 132 -7.75 -14.65 1.37
N GLY A 133 -7.22 -14.24 0.22
CA GLY A 133 -7.07 -15.07 -0.98
C GLY A 133 -8.16 -14.78 -2.01
N PRO A 134 -7.86 -15.02 -3.30
CA PRO A 134 -8.78 -14.67 -4.38
C PRO A 134 -10.06 -15.50 -4.32
N GLY A 135 -11.21 -14.82 -4.38
CA GLY A 135 -12.53 -15.44 -4.53
C GLY A 135 -13.06 -16.18 -3.31
N VAL A 136 -12.53 -15.91 -2.10
CA VAL A 136 -13.01 -16.56 -0.88
C VAL A 136 -13.84 -15.61 -0.03
N GLU A 137 -15.12 -15.94 0.12
CA GLU A 137 -16.02 -15.31 1.08
C GLU A 137 -16.17 -16.17 2.34
N LYS A 138 -16.62 -15.54 3.44
CA LYS A 138 -16.93 -16.21 4.72
C LYS A 138 -15.76 -17.05 5.25
N GLN A 139 -14.58 -16.45 5.25
CA GLN A 139 -13.39 -17.05 5.86
C GLN A 139 -13.59 -17.22 7.37
N SER A 140 -13.39 -18.43 7.89
CA SER A 140 -13.44 -18.72 9.34
C SER A 140 -12.09 -18.58 10.03
N GLY A 141 -11.11 -18.00 9.33
CA GLY A 141 -9.74 -17.82 9.83
C GLY A 141 -9.61 -16.71 10.87
N THR A 142 -8.42 -16.66 11.47
CA THR A 142 -8.00 -15.62 12.40
C THR A 142 -7.04 -14.67 11.69
N TYR A 143 -7.33 -13.38 11.72
CA TYR A 143 -6.54 -12.36 11.04
C TYR A 143 -6.08 -11.27 12.00
N VAL A 144 -5.02 -10.57 11.62
CA VAL A 144 -4.49 -9.41 12.33
C VAL A 144 -4.49 -8.19 11.41
N ASP A 145 -4.99 -7.06 11.92
CA ASP A 145 -4.75 -5.72 11.37
C ASP A 145 -3.78 -5.00 12.31
N GLY A 146 -2.49 -4.98 11.96
CA GLY A 146 -1.44 -4.41 12.82
C GLY A 146 -1.45 -2.88 12.87
N THR A 147 -2.27 -2.20 12.08
CA THR A 147 -2.26 -0.74 11.98
C THR A 147 -3.68 -0.25 11.81
N PHE A 148 -4.50 -0.45 12.85
CA PHE A 148 -5.94 -0.26 12.79
C PHE A 148 -6.34 1.10 12.21
N GLY A 149 -5.70 2.18 12.69
CA GLY A 149 -5.99 3.56 12.33
C GLY A 149 -7.46 3.91 12.58
N ARG A 150 -8.28 3.88 11.53
CA ARG A 150 -9.74 4.09 11.65
C ARG A 150 -10.59 2.86 11.34
N GLY A 151 -9.95 1.71 11.15
CA GLY A 151 -10.60 0.44 10.93
C GLY A 151 -11.21 0.26 9.56
N GLY A 152 -10.79 1.02 8.54
CA GLY A 152 -11.32 0.85 7.19
C GLY A 152 -10.94 -0.50 6.59
N HIS A 153 -9.68 -0.91 6.68
CA HIS A 153 -9.27 -2.29 6.34
C HIS A 153 -9.92 -3.31 7.28
N SER A 154 -9.91 -3.08 8.58
CA SER A 154 -10.59 -3.96 9.56
C SER A 154 -12.07 -4.22 9.23
N LYS A 155 -12.86 -3.18 8.95
CA LYS A 155 -14.26 -3.29 8.52
C LYS A 155 -14.38 -4.06 7.19
N SER A 156 -13.41 -3.88 6.29
CA SER A 156 -13.34 -4.58 5.01
C SER A 156 -13.03 -6.07 5.15
N ILE A 157 -12.18 -6.42 6.12
CA ILE A 157 -11.87 -7.81 6.50
C ILE A 157 -13.09 -8.45 7.16
N LEU A 158 -13.64 -7.82 8.22
CA LEU A 158 -14.81 -8.33 8.96
C LEU A 158 -16.03 -8.58 8.05
N GLY A 159 -16.23 -7.72 7.05
CA GLY A 159 -17.30 -7.90 6.06
C GLY A 159 -17.17 -9.16 5.19
N ARG A 160 -15.98 -9.78 5.15
CA ARG A 160 -15.69 -11.01 4.40
C ARG A 160 -15.40 -12.23 5.31
N LEU A 161 -15.36 -12.03 6.62
CA LEU A 161 -15.23 -13.14 7.58
C LEU A 161 -16.58 -13.82 7.82
N SER A 162 -16.53 -15.11 8.13
CA SER A 162 -17.69 -15.86 8.64
C SER A 162 -18.04 -15.41 10.07
N PRO A 163 -19.18 -15.87 10.64
CA PRO A 163 -19.49 -15.66 12.06
C PRO A 163 -18.45 -16.23 13.03
N THR A 164 -17.63 -17.20 12.60
CA THR A 164 -16.59 -17.83 13.43
C THR A 164 -15.18 -17.28 13.18
N GLY A 165 -15.00 -16.49 12.12
CA GLY A 165 -13.74 -15.78 11.85
C GLY A 165 -13.44 -14.76 12.93
N LYS A 166 -12.15 -14.44 13.11
CA LYS A 166 -11.68 -13.51 14.13
C LYS A 166 -10.77 -12.45 13.52
N LEU A 167 -10.83 -11.23 14.05
CA LEU A 167 -9.92 -10.15 13.70
C LEU A 167 -9.37 -9.51 14.97
N PHE A 168 -8.05 -9.56 15.13
CA PHE A 168 -7.33 -8.80 16.15
C PHE A 168 -6.71 -7.56 15.52
N ALA A 169 -6.80 -6.42 16.18
CA ALA A 169 -6.23 -5.19 15.69
C ALA A 169 -5.30 -4.54 16.72
N PHE A 170 -4.33 -3.77 16.22
CA PHE A 170 -3.34 -3.06 17.02
C PHE A 170 -3.25 -1.61 16.59
N ASP A 171 -3.12 -0.71 17.57
CA ASP A 171 -2.73 0.67 17.34
C ASP A 171 -2.08 1.25 18.60
N VAL A 172 -1.20 2.24 18.42
CA VAL A 172 -0.55 2.99 19.51
C VAL A 172 -1.25 4.30 19.80
N ASP A 173 -2.03 4.82 18.85
CA ASP A 173 -2.78 6.07 18.99
C ASP A 173 -4.05 5.84 19.83
N PRO A 174 -4.18 6.48 21.00
CA PRO A 174 -5.38 6.39 21.83
C PRO A 174 -6.67 6.74 21.09
N ALA A 175 -6.62 7.69 20.14
CA ALA A 175 -7.77 8.09 19.34
C ALA A 175 -8.21 6.99 18.37
N ALA A 176 -7.25 6.28 17.76
CA ALA A 176 -7.52 5.10 16.94
C ALA A 176 -8.11 3.96 17.77
N VAL A 177 -7.54 3.69 18.95
CA VAL A 177 -8.03 2.67 19.89
C VAL A 177 -9.46 2.96 20.32
N ALA A 178 -9.80 4.23 20.62
CA ALA A 178 -11.17 4.60 20.99
C ALA A 178 -12.19 4.29 19.87
N VAL A 179 -11.82 4.46 18.61
CA VAL A 179 -12.64 4.02 17.46
C VAL A 179 -12.74 2.49 17.42
N GLY A 180 -11.63 1.79 17.64
CA GLY A 180 -11.61 0.32 17.72
C GLY A 180 -12.50 -0.23 18.83
N ARG A 181 -12.54 0.40 20.00
CA ARG A 181 -13.40 -0.02 21.13
C ARG A 181 -14.88 0.06 20.79
N LYS A 182 -15.29 1.05 19.99
CA LYS A 182 -16.67 1.12 19.47
C LYS A 182 -16.98 -0.04 18.52
N LEU A 183 -16.03 -0.41 17.65
CA LEU A 183 -16.19 -1.55 16.74
C LEU A 183 -16.22 -2.89 17.49
N GLU A 184 -15.40 -3.06 18.52
CA GLU A 184 -15.36 -4.23 19.41
C GLU A 184 -16.69 -4.45 20.13
N GLN A 185 -17.39 -3.38 20.52
CA GLN A 185 -18.74 -3.46 21.08
C GLN A 185 -19.81 -3.88 20.04
N GLN A 186 -19.56 -3.63 18.76
CA GLN A 186 -20.52 -3.88 17.67
C GLN A 186 -20.33 -5.26 17.01
N ASP A 187 -19.12 -5.80 17.02
CA ASP A 187 -18.80 -7.09 16.38
C ASP A 187 -17.94 -7.94 17.32
N SER A 188 -18.53 -9.02 17.85
CA SER A 188 -17.87 -9.93 18.80
C SER A 188 -16.67 -10.69 18.23
N ARG A 189 -16.46 -10.65 16.91
CA ARG A 189 -15.31 -11.26 16.23
C ARG A 189 -14.08 -10.37 16.28
N PHE A 190 -14.25 -9.09 16.61
CA PHE A 190 -13.20 -8.08 16.60
C PHE A 190 -12.68 -7.82 18.01
N ARG A 191 -11.36 -7.62 18.14
CA ARG A 191 -10.73 -7.14 19.37
C ARG A 191 -9.58 -6.20 19.06
N ILE A 192 -9.50 -5.07 19.78
CA ILE A 192 -8.44 -4.06 19.61
C ILE A 192 -7.49 -4.06 20.82
N PHE A 193 -6.19 -3.93 20.55
CA PHE A 193 -5.14 -3.77 21.54
C PHE A 193 -4.50 -2.39 21.40
N HIS A 194 -4.38 -1.66 22.53
CA HIS A 194 -3.59 -0.44 22.60
C HIS A 194 -2.13 -0.83 22.88
N ARG A 195 -1.45 -1.29 21.84
CA ARG A 195 -0.06 -1.78 21.90
C ARG A 195 0.61 -1.55 20.55
N PRO A 196 1.94 -1.37 20.53
CA PRO A 196 2.69 -1.46 19.29
C PRO A 196 2.44 -2.80 18.60
N PHE A 197 2.34 -2.76 17.28
CA PHE A 197 2.11 -3.96 16.48
C PHE A 197 3.32 -4.91 16.47
N ALA A 198 4.52 -4.42 16.83
CA ALA A 198 5.66 -5.28 17.12
C ALA A 198 5.39 -6.28 18.26
N GLU A 199 4.51 -5.93 19.20
CA GLU A 199 4.15 -6.76 20.36
C GLU A 199 2.97 -7.71 20.09
N MET A 200 2.60 -7.90 18.81
CA MET A 200 1.43 -8.72 18.46
C MET A 200 1.58 -10.18 18.89
N LYS A 201 2.82 -10.70 18.90
CA LYS A 201 3.08 -12.10 19.26
C LYS A 201 2.84 -12.34 20.75
N GLU A 202 3.26 -11.41 21.58
CA GLU A 202 3.07 -11.41 23.03
C GLU A 202 1.60 -11.20 23.37
N ALA A 203 0.91 -10.28 22.68
CA ALA A 203 -0.52 -10.04 22.90
C ALA A 203 -1.42 -11.21 22.47
N LEU A 204 -0.97 -12.00 21.50
CA LEU A 204 -1.70 -13.14 20.93
C LEU A 204 -1.02 -14.48 21.26
N GLU A 205 -0.41 -14.57 22.44
CA GLU A 205 0.28 -15.79 22.88
C GLU A 205 -0.63 -17.03 22.72
N GLY A 206 -0.10 -18.07 22.08
CA GLY A 206 -0.82 -19.32 21.80
C GLY A 206 -1.82 -19.27 20.64
N VAL A 207 -2.03 -18.11 20.00
CA VAL A 207 -2.91 -17.96 18.85
C VAL A 207 -2.11 -18.11 17.55
N GLN A 208 -2.61 -18.92 16.63
CA GLN A 208 -2.13 -18.95 15.24
C GLN A 208 -3.04 -18.10 14.36
N VAL A 209 -2.45 -17.44 13.36
CA VAL A 209 -3.19 -16.53 12.47
C VAL A 209 -3.01 -16.93 11.00
N ASP A 210 -4.06 -16.74 10.21
CA ASP A 210 -4.10 -17.06 8.78
C ASP A 210 -3.61 -15.90 7.91
N GLY A 211 -3.66 -14.68 8.45
CA GLY A 211 -3.11 -13.52 7.78
C GLY A 211 -2.85 -12.33 8.69
N VAL A 212 -1.88 -11.51 8.30
CA VAL A 212 -1.54 -10.25 8.96
C VAL A 212 -1.52 -9.14 7.91
N LEU A 213 -2.19 -8.02 8.17
CA LEU A 213 -2.13 -6.80 7.37
C LEU A 213 -1.36 -5.72 8.15
N LEU A 214 -0.41 -5.07 7.48
CA LEU A 214 0.37 -3.93 8.00
C LEU A 214 0.27 -2.77 7.00
N ASP A 215 -0.44 -1.70 7.34
CA ASP A 215 -0.44 -0.43 6.62
C ASP A 215 0.56 0.54 7.27
N VAL A 216 1.83 0.40 6.90
CA VAL A 216 2.94 1.02 7.61
C VAL A 216 3.07 2.47 7.21
N GLY A 217 2.70 3.39 8.10
CA GLY A 217 2.86 4.83 7.93
C GLY A 217 1.88 5.60 8.82
N VAL A 218 1.94 6.93 8.76
CA VAL A 218 0.97 7.78 9.46
C VAL A 218 -0.39 7.78 8.78
N SER A 219 -1.45 7.66 9.58
CA SER A 219 -2.82 7.83 9.12
C SER A 219 -3.12 9.31 8.80
N ASN A 220 -4.09 9.58 7.91
CA ASN A 220 -4.51 10.97 7.64
C ASN A 220 -4.96 11.68 8.92
N ASN A 221 -5.53 10.94 9.85
CA ASN A 221 -6.10 11.50 11.07
C ASN A 221 -5.06 11.92 12.06
N GLN A 222 -3.97 11.15 12.14
CA GLN A 222 -2.82 11.59 12.91
C GLN A 222 -2.20 12.85 12.27
N VAL A 223 -2.22 12.95 10.93
CA VAL A 223 -1.80 14.17 10.24
C VAL A 223 -2.77 15.32 10.49
N ASP A 224 -4.08 15.06 10.54
CA ASP A 224 -5.12 16.07 10.69
C ASP A 224 -5.36 16.51 12.14
N ASN A 225 -5.04 15.64 13.10
CA ASN A 225 -5.07 15.94 14.52
C ASN A 225 -3.85 16.76 14.90
N GLU A 226 -4.11 17.99 15.34
CA GLU A 226 -3.11 18.99 15.69
C GLU A 226 -2.26 18.56 16.89
N GLU A 227 -2.78 17.71 17.77
CA GLU A 227 -2.06 17.23 18.97
C GLU A 227 -0.81 16.41 18.63
N HIS A 228 -0.77 15.71 17.49
CA HIS A 228 0.42 14.93 17.10
C HIS A 228 1.52 15.80 16.48
N GLY A 229 1.24 17.04 16.10
CA GLY A 229 2.26 17.91 15.52
C GLY A 229 2.70 17.57 14.08
N PHE A 230 2.01 16.66 13.39
CA PHE A 230 2.42 16.20 12.04
C PHE A 230 2.15 17.22 10.92
N ARG A 231 1.24 18.17 11.15
CA ARG A 231 1.01 19.29 10.24
C ARG A 231 2.03 20.40 10.49
N ILE A 232 2.75 20.75 9.46
CA ILE A 232 3.72 21.84 9.49
C ILE A 232 2.98 23.17 9.33
N ARG A 233 2.53 23.75 10.45
CA ARG A 233 1.86 25.06 10.56
C ARG A 233 2.32 25.79 11.83
N ASP A 234 2.07 27.09 11.86
CA ASP A 234 2.55 27.99 12.92
C ASP A 234 1.77 27.86 14.23
N ASP A 235 0.59 27.24 14.20
CA ASP A 235 -0.32 27.03 15.33
C ASP A 235 -0.32 25.60 15.88
N VAL A 236 0.46 24.69 15.28
CA VAL A 236 0.51 23.27 15.64
C VAL A 236 1.73 22.99 16.50
N ALA A 237 1.53 22.35 17.66
CA ALA A 237 2.61 22.02 18.58
C ALA A 237 3.66 21.08 17.95
N LEU A 238 4.95 21.27 18.26
CA LEU A 238 6.01 20.39 17.76
C LEU A 238 6.14 19.11 18.62
N ASP A 239 5.29 18.11 18.34
CA ASP A 239 5.27 16.84 19.09
C ASP A 239 5.87 15.67 18.31
N LEU A 240 5.30 15.31 17.17
CA LEU A 240 5.73 14.22 16.29
C LEU A 240 5.68 12.79 16.88
N ARG A 241 5.02 12.56 18.01
CA ARG A 241 4.75 11.20 18.52
C ARG A 241 3.45 10.62 17.98
N MET A 242 3.46 9.32 17.66
CA MET A 242 2.24 8.57 17.31
C MET A 242 1.38 8.28 18.54
N ASN A 243 1.99 8.05 19.71
CA ASN A 243 1.31 7.99 20.99
C ASN A 243 1.71 9.21 21.83
N ILE A 244 0.80 10.17 21.98
CA ILE A 244 1.08 11.44 22.69
C ILE A 244 1.31 11.27 24.21
N HIS A 245 1.02 10.08 24.75
CA HIS A 245 1.19 9.77 26.18
C HIS A 245 2.51 9.03 26.49
N GLU A 246 3.25 8.58 25.48
CA GLU A 246 4.48 7.79 25.66
C GLU A 246 5.63 8.36 24.83
N GLY A 247 6.88 8.14 25.28
CA GLY A 247 8.06 8.66 24.60
C GLY A 247 8.28 10.17 24.79
N ILE A 248 9.19 10.74 23.99
CA ILE A 248 9.63 12.14 24.08
C ILE A 248 9.10 12.95 22.89
N ALA A 249 8.48 14.10 23.16
CA ALA A 249 8.03 15.01 22.10
C ALA A 249 9.25 15.63 21.38
N ALA A 250 9.10 15.96 20.11
CA ALA A 250 10.17 16.54 19.29
C ALA A 250 10.70 17.85 19.86
N ALA A 251 9.82 18.73 20.37
CA ALA A 251 10.23 19.94 21.07
C ALA A 251 11.14 19.68 22.28
N ASP A 252 10.85 18.63 23.05
CA ASP A 252 11.64 18.21 24.23
C ASP A 252 12.94 17.52 23.83
N TRP A 253 12.89 16.66 22.82
CA TRP A 253 14.05 15.93 22.32
C TRP A 253 15.11 16.90 21.77
N LEU A 254 14.68 17.91 21.02
CA LEU A 254 15.57 18.93 20.47
C LEU A 254 16.35 19.68 21.54
N LEU A 255 15.88 19.76 22.80
CA LEU A 255 16.60 20.47 23.88
C LEU A 255 17.88 19.77 24.33
N ASN A 256 17.98 18.47 24.10
CA ASN A 256 19.04 17.64 24.65
C ASN A 256 19.92 16.97 23.59
N VAL A 257 19.48 16.99 22.32
CA VAL A 257 20.20 16.37 21.21
C VAL A 257 21.42 17.22 20.80
N SER A 258 22.53 16.57 20.47
CA SER A 258 23.69 17.23 19.87
C SER A 258 23.46 17.54 18.38
N VAL A 259 24.31 18.40 17.80
CA VAL A 259 24.28 18.71 16.35
C VAL A 259 24.52 17.43 15.55
N GLU A 260 25.49 16.62 15.97
CA GLU A 260 25.90 15.39 15.29
C GLU A 260 24.78 14.34 15.32
N GLU A 261 24.09 14.18 16.45
CA GLU A 261 22.94 13.28 16.57
C GLU A 261 21.76 13.74 15.71
N LEU A 262 21.44 15.03 15.73
CA LEU A 262 20.36 15.57 14.89
C LEU A 262 20.69 15.44 13.40
N ALA A 263 21.92 15.76 13.00
CA ALA A 263 22.38 15.60 11.62
C ALA A 263 22.31 14.13 11.18
N TRP A 264 22.73 13.21 12.07
CA TRP A 264 22.61 11.78 11.82
C TRP A 264 21.16 11.37 11.62
N VAL A 265 20.22 11.81 12.48
CA VAL A 265 18.79 11.50 12.35
C VAL A 265 18.23 12.01 11.01
N ILE A 266 18.54 13.24 10.64
CA ILE A 266 18.09 13.85 9.38
C ILE A 266 18.63 13.09 8.17
N HIS A 267 19.92 12.75 8.16
CA HIS A 267 20.52 12.01 7.07
C HIS A 267 20.01 10.56 7.00
N ALA A 268 20.04 9.86 8.14
CA ALA A 268 19.69 8.45 8.25
C ALA A 268 18.20 8.20 7.97
N ASN A 269 17.30 9.15 8.25
CA ASN A 269 15.85 8.95 8.09
C ASN A 269 15.18 9.86 7.04
N GLY A 270 15.75 11.01 6.70
CA GLY A 270 15.13 12.02 5.83
C GLY A 270 15.48 11.95 4.35
N GLU A 271 16.42 11.09 3.93
CA GLU A 271 16.95 11.04 2.54
C GLU A 271 17.67 12.34 2.11
N GLU A 272 18.05 13.20 3.07
CA GLU A 272 18.88 14.38 2.82
C GLU A 272 20.34 13.99 2.57
N ASN A 273 21.05 14.78 1.76
CA ASN A 273 22.49 14.59 1.62
C ASN A 273 23.20 14.90 2.97
N PRO A 274 24.34 14.26 3.28
CA PRO A 274 24.99 14.42 4.58
C PRO A 274 25.30 15.89 4.95
N LEU A 275 25.85 16.65 4.00
CA LEU A 275 26.23 18.05 4.23
C LEU A 275 25.02 18.96 4.50
N GLU A 276 23.89 18.69 3.84
CA GLU A 276 22.65 19.41 4.06
C GLU A 276 22.01 19.04 5.40
N ALA A 277 22.07 17.78 5.80
CA ALA A 277 21.63 17.34 7.12
C ALA A 277 22.43 18.04 8.25
N GLU A 278 23.75 18.14 8.11
CA GLU A 278 24.62 18.89 9.02
C GLU A 278 24.24 20.37 9.09
N ARG A 279 24.07 21.04 7.93
CA ARG A 279 23.67 22.45 7.87
C ARG A 279 22.32 22.70 8.53
N ILE A 280 21.35 21.80 8.33
CA ILE A 280 20.03 21.92 8.95
C ILE A 280 20.16 21.75 10.46
N ALA A 281 20.88 20.73 10.94
CA ALA A 281 21.07 20.48 12.36
C ALA A 281 21.74 21.68 13.07
N GLU A 282 22.79 22.24 12.47
CA GLU A 282 23.48 23.43 12.96
C GLU A 282 22.53 24.62 13.09
N ALA A 283 21.75 24.91 12.03
CA ALA A 283 20.82 26.03 12.03
C ALA A 283 19.70 25.85 13.08
N VAL A 284 19.18 24.63 13.24
CA VAL A 284 18.13 24.30 14.21
C VAL A 284 18.63 24.54 15.64
N LEU A 285 19.79 23.98 15.99
CA LEU A 285 20.29 24.12 17.36
C LEU A 285 20.84 25.54 17.64
N CYS A 286 21.42 26.22 16.65
CA CYS A 286 21.81 27.62 16.79
C CYS A 286 20.59 28.53 17.04
N ARG A 287 19.49 28.37 16.29
CA ARG A 287 18.24 29.08 16.59
C ARG A 287 17.76 28.78 17.99
N GLN A 288 17.73 27.51 18.38
CA GLN A 288 17.26 27.11 19.70
C GLN A 288 18.07 27.75 20.83
N GLN A 289 19.40 27.84 20.68
CA GLN A 289 20.26 28.53 21.65
C GLN A 289 19.93 30.02 21.76
N GLN A 290 19.54 30.67 20.66
CA GLN A 290 19.23 32.10 20.63
C GLN A 290 17.83 32.45 21.11
N LEU A 291 16.82 31.67 20.70
CA LEU A 291 15.40 31.98 20.89
C LEU A 291 14.69 31.03 21.86
N GLY A 292 15.38 30.01 22.34
CA GLY A 292 14.84 29.00 23.24
C GLY A 292 14.09 27.88 22.51
N ARG A 293 13.29 27.15 23.31
CA ARG A 293 12.52 25.96 22.91
C ARG A 293 11.62 26.24 21.70
N TYR A 294 11.49 25.26 20.81
CA TYR A 294 10.44 25.25 19.78
C TYR A 294 9.09 24.89 20.40
N SER A 295 8.10 25.76 20.26
CA SER A 295 6.72 25.49 20.69
C SER A 295 5.90 24.93 19.53
N PHE A 296 6.14 25.42 18.31
CA PHE A 296 5.31 25.11 17.14
C PHE A 296 6.11 24.53 15.98
N ALA A 297 5.45 23.72 15.15
CA ALA A 297 6.02 23.11 13.96
C ALA A 297 6.46 24.15 12.92
N GLY A 298 5.73 25.26 12.80
CA GLY A 298 6.07 26.36 11.89
C GLY A 298 7.46 26.95 12.15
N GLU A 299 7.82 27.11 13.43
CA GLU A 299 9.11 27.68 13.84
C GLU A 299 10.29 26.81 13.36
N LEU A 300 10.20 25.50 13.52
CA LEU A 300 11.22 24.57 13.03
C LEU A 300 11.27 24.58 11.50
N ALA A 301 10.11 24.60 10.85
CA ALA A 301 10.04 24.59 9.40
C ALA A 301 10.65 25.84 8.77
N ASP A 302 10.49 26.99 9.39
CA ASP A 302 11.08 28.24 8.92
C ASP A 302 12.61 28.19 8.96
N VAL A 303 13.20 27.64 10.03
CA VAL A 303 14.65 27.42 10.08
C VAL A 303 15.10 26.50 8.93
N VAL A 304 14.42 25.39 8.70
CA VAL A 304 14.77 24.47 7.60
C VAL A 304 14.66 25.17 6.22
N LYS A 305 13.64 26.01 6.01
CA LYS A 305 13.48 26.79 4.78
C LYS A 305 14.66 27.74 4.55
N THR A 306 15.18 28.39 5.59
CA THR A 306 16.33 29.30 5.45
C THR A 306 17.58 28.59 4.93
N VAL A 307 17.81 27.34 5.37
CA VAL A 307 18.98 26.55 4.96
C VAL A 307 18.85 26.03 3.54
N LYS A 308 17.68 25.49 3.20
CA LYS A 308 17.42 24.92 1.86
C LYS A 308 17.27 25.98 0.76
N GLY A 309 17.06 27.23 1.16
CA GLY A 309 16.72 28.33 0.27
C GLY A 309 15.28 28.19 -0.23
N ASP A 310 14.60 29.32 -0.37
CA ASP A 310 13.29 29.38 -1.03
C ASP A 310 13.50 29.28 -2.54
N THR A 311 13.79 28.07 -3.03
CA THR A 311 13.86 27.83 -4.46
C THR A 311 12.44 27.83 -5.02
N GLY A 312 11.89 29.04 -5.24
CA GLY A 312 10.65 29.30 -5.97
C GLY A 312 10.62 28.79 -7.42
N TYR A 313 11.51 27.85 -7.77
CA TYR A 313 11.76 27.30 -9.09
C TYR A 313 11.32 25.84 -9.25
N SER A 314 10.63 25.26 -8.27
CA SER A 314 9.84 24.05 -8.49
C SER A 314 8.37 24.37 -8.27
N GLY A 315 7.56 24.31 -9.32
CA GLY A 315 6.11 24.42 -9.26
C GLY A 315 5.43 23.28 -8.47
N ASN A 316 6.16 22.59 -7.59
CA ASN A 316 5.66 21.58 -6.68
C ASN A 316 5.61 22.13 -5.26
N LYS A 317 4.39 22.15 -4.71
CA LYS A 317 4.02 22.41 -3.30
C LYS A 317 4.62 21.41 -2.28
N HIS A 318 5.90 21.06 -2.40
CA HIS A 318 6.59 20.26 -1.40
C HIS A 318 7.24 21.20 -0.38
N ASN A 319 6.63 21.31 0.80
CA ASN A 319 7.24 21.99 1.94
C ASN A 319 8.64 21.38 2.18
N SER A 320 9.67 22.21 2.06
CA SER A 320 11.09 21.85 2.11
C SER A 320 11.48 21.17 3.43
N ALA A 321 10.72 21.42 4.51
CA ALA A 321 10.92 20.82 5.82
C ALA A 321 10.31 19.41 5.97
N LYS A 322 9.50 18.93 5.01
CA LYS A 322 8.81 17.62 5.12
C LYS A 322 9.76 16.46 5.40
N LEU A 323 10.92 16.45 4.76
CA LEU A 323 11.91 15.38 4.93
C LEU A 323 12.54 15.39 6.33
N THR A 324 12.89 16.57 6.85
CA THR A 324 13.36 16.76 8.24
C THR A 324 12.32 16.31 9.26
N PHE A 325 11.07 16.73 9.09
CA PHE A 325 9.97 16.33 9.99
C PHE A 325 9.73 14.82 9.96
N ASN A 326 9.72 14.22 8.76
CA ASN A 326 9.60 12.77 8.62
C ASN A 326 10.78 12.05 9.26
N ALA A 327 12.01 12.58 9.14
CA ALA A 327 13.19 11.99 9.71
C ALA A 327 13.11 11.92 11.25
N ILE A 328 12.76 13.05 11.87
CA ILE A 328 12.59 13.16 13.32
C ILE A 328 11.46 12.25 13.79
N ARG A 329 10.30 12.28 13.12
CA ARG A 329 9.16 11.39 13.42
C ARG A 329 9.55 9.92 13.37
N MET A 330 10.22 9.50 12.29
CA MET A 330 10.66 8.11 12.12
C MET A 330 11.62 7.66 13.21
N PHE A 331 12.49 8.55 13.66
CA PHE A 331 13.41 8.29 14.76
C PHE A 331 12.70 8.18 16.11
N LEU A 332 11.89 9.18 16.48
CA LEU A 332 11.21 9.24 17.77
C LEU A 332 10.21 8.09 17.97
N ASN A 333 9.57 7.64 16.90
CA ASN A 333 8.63 6.51 16.95
C ASN A 333 9.29 5.16 16.63
N ASN A 334 10.62 5.13 16.45
CA ASN A 334 11.39 3.94 16.14
C ASN A 334 10.80 3.09 14.98
N GLU A 335 10.29 3.76 13.93
CA GLU A 335 9.37 3.14 12.96
C GLU A 335 9.98 1.95 12.20
N MET A 336 11.28 2.02 11.88
CA MET A 336 11.96 0.96 11.12
C MET A 336 12.18 -0.29 11.97
N GLU A 337 12.56 -0.13 13.24
CA GLU A 337 12.74 -1.24 14.16
C GLU A 337 11.39 -1.87 14.53
N GLN A 338 10.36 -1.04 14.74
CA GLN A 338 8.99 -1.52 14.94
C GLN A 338 8.52 -2.38 13.77
N LEU A 339 8.76 -1.96 12.53
CA LEU A 339 8.44 -2.78 11.36
C LEU A 339 9.25 -4.09 11.32
N SER A 340 10.55 -4.05 11.59
CA SER A 340 11.42 -5.23 11.62
C SER A 340 10.97 -6.25 12.67
N SER A 341 10.72 -5.79 13.90
CA SER A 341 10.22 -6.59 15.01
C SER A 341 8.82 -7.13 14.73
N ALA A 342 7.93 -6.32 14.14
CA ALA A 342 6.60 -6.76 13.75
C ALA A 342 6.59 -7.84 12.66
N LEU A 343 7.49 -7.78 11.67
CA LEU A 343 7.62 -8.85 10.68
C LEU A 343 8.02 -10.16 11.37
N SER A 344 8.96 -10.10 12.31
CA SER A 344 9.37 -11.27 13.11
C SER A 344 8.22 -11.81 13.96
N ALA A 345 7.46 -10.93 14.63
CA ALA A 345 6.27 -11.30 15.41
C ALA A 345 5.17 -11.92 14.54
N ALA A 346 4.85 -11.29 13.42
CA ALA A 346 3.85 -11.77 12.46
C ALA A 346 4.17 -13.16 11.92
N PHE A 347 5.42 -13.40 11.50
CA PHE A 347 5.84 -14.71 11.02
C PHE A 347 5.98 -15.76 12.13
N GLY A 348 6.13 -15.34 13.39
CA GLY A 348 5.98 -16.20 14.56
C GLY A 348 4.54 -16.70 14.75
N LEU A 349 3.54 -15.87 14.46
CA LEU A 349 2.11 -16.18 14.63
C LEU A 349 1.47 -16.88 13.43
N LEU A 350 1.96 -16.61 12.21
CA LEU A 350 1.33 -17.09 10.99
C LEU A 350 1.33 -18.62 10.91
N SER A 351 0.21 -19.21 10.53
CA SER A 351 0.12 -20.60 10.09
C SER A 351 0.92 -20.81 8.79
N PRO A 352 1.46 -22.00 8.50
CA PRO A 352 1.99 -22.32 7.18
C PRO A 352 0.94 -22.06 6.09
N GLY A 353 1.33 -21.36 5.02
CA GLY A 353 0.42 -20.88 3.97
C GLY A 353 -0.23 -19.53 4.26
N GLY A 354 -0.15 -19.05 5.50
CA GLY A 354 -0.64 -17.74 5.91
C GLY A 354 0.11 -16.60 5.23
N ARG A 355 -0.58 -15.45 5.10
CA ARG A 355 -0.10 -14.31 4.30
C ARG A 355 0.12 -13.07 5.16
N CYS A 356 1.26 -12.44 5.00
CA CYS A 356 1.52 -11.09 5.51
C CYS A 356 1.40 -10.10 4.35
N VAL A 357 0.43 -9.20 4.40
CA VAL A 357 0.23 -8.11 3.44
C VAL A 357 0.76 -6.83 4.06
N ILE A 358 1.72 -6.18 3.40
CA ILE A 358 2.33 -4.94 3.86
C ILE A 358 2.09 -3.85 2.82
N ILE A 359 1.55 -2.72 3.24
CA ILE A 359 1.49 -1.48 2.48
C ILE A 359 2.62 -0.58 2.99
N THR A 360 3.44 -0.10 2.06
CA THR A 360 4.61 0.76 2.35
C THR A 360 4.48 2.05 1.57
N PHE A 361 4.87 3.20 2.13
CA PHE A 361 4.82 4.51 1.48
C PHE A 361 6.20 5.05 1.10
N ASN A 362 7.28 4.56 1.71
CA ASN A 362 8.64 5.06 1.45
C ASN A 362 9.66 3.96 1.09
N PRO A 363 10.84 4.32 0.54
CA PRO A 363 11.90 3.37 0.22
C PRO A 363 12.48 2.62 1.42
N LYS A 364 12.53 3.22 2.61
CA LYS A 364 13.14 2.63 3.82
C LYS A 364 12.32 1.47 4.36
N GLU A 365 11.00 1.61 4.43
CA GLU A 365 10.10 0.51 4.80
C GLU A 365 10.26 -0.68 3.85
N ARG A 366 10.35 -0.42 2.54
CA ARG A 366 10.57 -1.48 1.54
C ARG A 366 11.94 -2.14 1.66
N ARG A 367 12.93 -1.42 2.19
CA ARG A 367 14.25 -1.99 2.50
C ARG A 367 14.13 -2.96 3.67
N VAL A 368 13.46 -2.58 4.76
CA VAL A 368 13.21 -3.47 5.91
C VAL A 368 12.48 -4.75 5.48
N VAL A 369 11.39 -4.63 4.70
CA VAL A 369 10.65 -5.79 4.19
C VAL A 369 11.53 -6.69 3.30
N ARG A 370 12.43 -6.10 2.51
CA ARG A 370 13.37 -6.85 1.67
C ARG A 370 14.41 -7.56 2.50
N GLU A 371 15.08 -6.87 3.41
CA GLU A 371 16.10 -7.44 4.30
C GLU A 371 15.51 -8.60 5.12
N PHE A 372 14.28 -8.44 5.63
CA PHE A 372 13.56 -9.54 6.27
C PHE A 372 13.31 -10.71 5.32
N THR A 373 12.88 -10.46 4.08
CA THR A 373 12.64 -11.52 3.09
C THR A 373 13.94 -12.25 2.73
N ASP A 374 15.01 -11.51 2.44
CA ASP A 374 16.32 -12.04 2.06
C ASP A 374 16.94 -12.87 3.21
N ALA A 375 16.72 -12.47 4.47
CA ALA A 375 17.16 -13.24 5.64
C ALA A 375 16.39 -14.56 5.83
N HIS A 376 15.18 -14.68 5.29
CA HIS A 376 14.27 -15.82 5.50
C HIS A 376 13.93 -16.60 4.23
N GLU A 377 14.60 -16.35 3.11
CA GLU A 377 14.40 -17.12 1.88
C GLU A 377 15.20 -18.42 1.85
N GLU A 378 14.70 -19.42 1.13
CA GLU A 378 15.44 -20.66 0.92
C GLU A 378 16.45 -20.53 -0.23
N PRO A 379 17.61 -21.20 -0.13
CA PRO A 379 18.57 -21.25 -1.21
C PRO A 379 17.99 -21.89 -2.47
N ILE A 380 18.36 -21.33 -3.63
CA ILE A 380 18.08 -21.94 -4.92
C ILE A 380 18.69 -23.35 -4.94
N PRO A 381 17.95 -24.41 -5.32
CA PRO A 381 18.44 -25.79 -5.25
C PRO A 381 19.80 -26.04 -5.89
N SER A 382 20.09 -25.40 -7.03
CA SER A 382 21.38 -25.53 -7.71
C SER A 382 22.55 -24.92 -6.92
N LEU A 383 22.33 -23.87 -6.13
CA LEU A 383 23.38 -23.26 -5.32
C LEU A 383 23.71 -24.07 -4.07
N GLN A 384 22.77 -24.88 -3.58
CA GLN A 384 22.98 -25.73 -2.40
C GLN A 384 24.09 -26.76 -2.61
N THR A 385 24.23 -27.28 -3.85
CA THR A 385 25.24 -28.28 -4.20
C THR A 385 26.56 -27.68 -4.67
N LEU A 386 26.56 -26.43 -5.15
CA LEU A 386 27.73 -25.78 -5.73
C LEU A 386 28.54 -24.94 -4.74
N LEU A 387 27.94 -24.53 -3.62
CA LEU A 387 28.56 -23.63 -2.66
C LEU A 387 29.06 -24.36 -1.42
N THR A 388 30.11 -23.82 -0.80
CA THR A 388 30.54 -24.27 0.52
C THR A 388 29.48 -23.93 1.58
N PRO A 389 29.39 -24.70 2.69
CA PRO A 389 28.47 -24.40 3.79
C PRO A 389 28.59 -22.96 4.31
N ALA A 390 29.81 -22.48 4.50
CA ALA A 390 30.07 -21.10 4.94
C ALA A 390 29.49 -20.07 3.95
N ARG A 391 29.73 -20.26 2.64
CA ARG A 391 29.20 -19.36 1.62
C ARG A 391 27.68 -19.44 1.49
N LEU A 392 27.10 -20.61 1.70
CA LEU A 392 25.66 -20.79 1.69
C LEU A 392 25.00 -20.04 2.86
N CYS A 393 25.57 -20.11 4.07
CA CYS A 393 25.11 -19.32 5.22
C CYS A 393 25.24 -17.81 5.01
N GLU A 394 26.29 -17.35 4.31
CA GLU A 394 26.44 -15.94 3.96
C GLU A 394 25.33 -15.43 3.03
N LEU A 395 24.96 -16.24 2.03
CA LEU A 395 23.98 -15.85 1.01
C LEU A 395 22.53 -16.09 1.44
N TYR A 396 22.30 -17.09 2.29
CA TYR A 396 20.97 -17.51 2.75
C TYR A 396 20.96 -17.67 4.27
N PRO A 397 20.87 -16.58 5.05
CA PRO A 397 20.99 -16.62 6.51
C PRO A 397 20.06 -17.62 7.20
N LEU A 398 18.87 -17.86 6.64
CA LEU A 398 17.91 -18.86 7.10
C LEU A 398 18.57 -20.22 7.38
N VAL A 399 19.49 -20.68 6.53
CA VAL A 399 20.07 -22.02 6.68
C VAL A 399 20.89 -22.19 7.96
N ALA A 400 21.41 -21.09 8.52
CA ALA A 400 22.15 -21.10 9.78
C ALA A 400 21.22 -21.09 11.02
N THR A 401 19.96 -20.71 10.86
CA THR A 401 18.98 -20.62 11.96
C THR A 401 18.27 -21.95 12.22
N ASP A 402 17.57 -22.05 13.34
CA ASP A 402 16.65 -23.13 13.71
C ASP A 402 15.19 -22.83 13.31
N LEU A 403 14.94 -21.74 12.60
CA LEU A 403 13.59 -21.35 12.19
C LEU A 403 12.94 -22.45 11.34
N PRO A 404 11.70 -22.87 11.65
CA PRO A 404 11.02 -23.98 10.98
C PRO A 404 10.28 -23.54 9.70
N TYR A 405 10.43 -22.29 9.29
CA TYR A 405 9.72 -21.71 8.14
C TYR A 405 10.65 -20.93 7.23
N SER A 406 10.19 -20.74 6.00
CA SER A 406 10.76 -19.82 5.03
C SER A 406 9.73 -18.80 4.58
N VAL A 407 10.22 -17.69 4.04
CA VAL A 407 9.39 -16.57 3.57
C VAL A 407 9.55 -16.45 2.07
N ARG A 408 8.42 -16.29 1.38
CA ARG A 408 8.43 -16.04 -0.07
C ARG A 408 7.58 -14.83 -0.39
N LYS A 409 8.13 -13.94 -1.19
CA LYS A 409 7.38 -12.84 -1.79
C LYS A 409 6.50 -13.34 -2.94
N LEU A 410 5.23 -13.00 -2.91
CA LEU A 410 4.32 -13.24 -4.03
C LEU A 410 4.57 -12.15 -5.10
N GLN A 411 4.83 -12.56 -6.34
CA GLN A 411 5.32 -11.67 -7.40
C GLN A 411 4.36 -10.53 -7.81
N SER A 412 3.10 -10.57 -7.38
CA SER A 412 2.13 -9.51 -7.68
C SER A 412 2.24 -8.37 -6.68
N SER A 413 3.18 -7.44 -6.87
CA SER A 413 2.99 -6.10 -6.30
C SER A 413 1.87 -5.44 -7.08
N ALA A 414 0.72 -5.22 -6.44
CA ALA A 414 -0.37 -4.47 -7.05
C ALA A 414 -0.08 -2.97 -6.86
N SER A 415 -0.04 -2.21 -7.95
CA SER A 415 -0.28 -0.77 -7.87
C SER A 415 -1.78 -0.54 -7.61
N PRO A 416 -2.18 0.56 -6.96
CA PRO A 416 -3.59 0.90 -6.78
C PRO A 416 -4.36 0.76 -8.10
N ARG A 417 -5.52 0.10 -8.13
CA ARG A 417 -6.33 0.02 -9.36
C ARG A 417 -7.19 1.27 -9.55
N GLY A 418 -7.38 1.67 -10.81
CA GLY A 418 -8.46 2.58 -11.21
C GLY A 418 -8.33 4.04 -10.73
N SER A 419 -9.43 4.60 -10.21
CA SER A 419 -9.59 6.01 -9.86
C SER A 419 -9.03 6.41 -8.50
N GLU A 420 -8.51 5.47 -7.71
CA GLU A 420 -8.01 5.75 -6.35
C GLU A 420 -6.84 6.73 -6.34
N PHE A 421 -6.00 6.73 -7.38
CA PHE A 421 -4.92 7.70 -7.54
C PHE A 421 -5.39 9.17 -7.54
N LEU A 422 -6.63 9.44 -7.96
CA LEU A 422 -7.18 10.78 -8.02
C LEU A 422 -7.92 11.17 -6.72
N SER A 423 -8.52 10.20 -6.03
CA SER A 423 -9.29 10.44 -4.82
C SER A 423 -8.48 10.31 -3.53
N ASN A 424 -7.35 9.59 -3.55
CA ASN A 424 -6.49 9.37 -2.41
C ASN A 424 -5.01 9.67 -2.73
N PRO A 425 -4.52 10.89 -2.41
CA PRO A 425 -3.13 11.26 -2.66
C PRO A 425 -2.09 10.33 -2.02
N ARG A 426 -2.42 9.64 -0.91
CA ARG A 426 -1.51 8.69 -0.23
C ARG A 426 -1.27 7.41 -1.03
N ALA A 427 -2.21 7.02 -1.89
CA ALA A 427 -2.05 5.85 -2.74
C ALA A 427 -0.97 6.04 -3.82
N LYS A 428 -0.53 7.29 -4.09
CA LYS A 428 0.42 7.57 -5.17
C LYS A 428 1.80 6.97 -4.93
N SER A 429 2.28 6.99 -3.69
CA SER A 429 3.60 6.44 -3.31
C SER A 429 3.52 5.05 -2.69
N SER A 430 2.31 4.53 -2.48
CA SER A 430 2.11 3.26 -1.82
C SER A 430 2.56 2.09 -2.69
N LYS A 431 3.15 1.08 -2.05
CA LYS A 431 3.40 -0.23 -2.65
C LYS A 431 2.90 -1.31 -1.73
N LEU A 432 2.06 -2.17 -2.28
CA LEU A 432 1.57 -3.37 -1.62
C LEU A 432 2.50 -4.56 -1.90
N ILE A 433 2.95 -5.20 -0.83
CA ILE A 433 3.81 -6.38 -0.83
C ILE A 433 3.06 -7.51 -0.12
N THR A 434 3.07 -8.71 -0.69
CA THR A 434 2.50 -9.90 -0.05
C THR A 434 3.61 -10.91 0.16
N LEU A 435 3.82 -11.30 1.41
CA LEU A 435 4.72 -12.37 1.81
C LEU A 435 3.90 -13.57 2.28
N ILE A 436 4.40 -14.78 2.04
CA ILE A 436 3.75 -16.04 2.42
C ILE A 436 4.71 -16.84 3.28
N LYS A 437 4.22 -17.33 4.42
CA LYS A 437 4.96 -18.28 5.27
C LYS A 437 4.87 -19.67 4.66
N SER A 438 6.01 -20.31 4.43
CA SER A 438 6.08 -21.70 3.96
C SER A 438 6.80 -22.54 4.99
N ALA A 439 6.48 -23.83 5.07
CA ALA A 439 7.29 -24.76 5.85
C ALA A 439 8.70 -24.81 5.24
N ARG A 440 9.72 -24.77 6.10
CA ARG A 440 11.11 -24.89 5.68
C ARG A 440 11.36 -26.29 5.14
N ARG A 441 12.02 -26.38 3.98
CA ARG A 441 12.35 -27.63 3.28
C ARG A 441 13.84 -27.94 3.31
N VAL A 442 14.67 -26.90 3.40
CA VAL A 442 16.13 -27.03 3.41
C VAL A 442 16.60 -27.28 4.85
N PRO A 443 17.46 -28.28 5.11
CA PRO A 443 17.97 -28.55 6.46
C PRO A 443 18.80 -27.39 7.02
N GLN A 444 19.07 -27.44 8.32
CA GLN A 444 20.06 -26.54 8.94
C GLN A 444 21.46 -26.90 8.48
N VAL A 445 22.24 -25.87 8.15
CA VAL A 445 23.63 -25.98 7.73
C VAL A 445 24.50 -25.42 8.85
N ARG A 446 25.42 -26.24 9.34
CA ARG A 446 26.42 -25.81 10.32
C ARG A 446 27.70 -25.44 9.58
N SER A 447 28.17 -24.21 9.79
CA SER A 447 29.49 -23.76 9.36
C SER A 447 30.39 -23.64 10.58
N ILE A 448 31.64 -24.10 10.46
CA ILE A 448 32.68 -23.89 11.49
C ILE A 448 33.18 -22.44 11.41
N GLU A 449 33.17 -21.86 10.21
CA GLU A 449 33.59 -20.48 9.97
C GLU A 449 32.42 -19.52 10.14
N ALA A 450 32.67 -18.40 10.80
CA ALA A 450 31.71 -17.32 10.91
C ALA A 450 31.47 -16.66 9.54
N PRO A 451 30.21 -16.28 9.21
CA PRO A 451 29.93 -15.55 7.98
C PRO A 451 30.71 -14.23 7.94
N ARG A 452 31.31 -13.90 6.80
CA ARG A 452 32.01 -12.61 6.66
C ARG A 452 31.01 -11.44 6.74
N PRO A 453 31.37 -10.29 7.33
CA PRO A 453 30.59 -9.05 7.23
C PRO A 453 30.31 -8.67 5.78
N GLN A 454 29.16 -8.05 5.52
CA GLN A 454 28.74 -7.74 4.16
C GLN A 454 29.75 -6.87 3.41
N GLU A 455 30.37 -5.87 4.07
CA GLU A 455 31.38 -5.00 3.44
C GLU A 455 32.58 -5.77 2.88
N LEU A 456 33.01 -6.84 3.57
CA LEU A 456 34.13 -7.68 3.15
C LEU A 456 33.76 -8.64 2.00
N ARG A 457 32.48 -8.73 1.64
CA ARG A 457 32.00 -9.59 0.53
C ARG A 457 32.09 -8.89 -0.82
N PHE A 458 32.33 -7.59 -0.86
CA PHE A 458 32.42 -6.79 -2.08
C PHE A 458 33.83 -6.27 -2.28
N ARG A 459 34.34 -6.36 -3.52
CA ARG A 459 35.61 -5.78 -3.92
C ARG A 459 35.41 -4.98 -5.20
N LYS A 460 35.83 -3.71 -5.19
CA LYS A 460 35.82 -2.88 -6.40
C LYS A 460 36.88 -3.44 -7.37
N PRO A 461 36.51 -3.86 -8.59
CA PRO A 461 37.50 -4.28 -9.57
C PRO A 461 38.33 -3.08 -10.03
N GLU A 462 39.53 -3.34 -10.53
CA GLU A 462 40.31 -2.32 -11.23
C GLU A 462 39.57 -1.88 -12.49
N LEU A 463 39.57 -0.57 -12.75
CA LEU A 463 38.94 -0.05 -13.96
C LEU A 463 39.82 -0.46 -15.16
N PRO A 464 39.23 -1.05 -16.22
CA PRO A 464 39.97 -1.24 -17.45
C PRO A 464 40.41 0.13 -17.99
N ALA A 465 41.60 0.18 -18.60
CA ALA A 465 42.12 1.42 -19.16
C ALA A 465 41.12 2.00 -20.17
N PHE A 466 40.58 3.18 -19.89
CA PHE A 466 39.70 3.89 -20.80
C PHE A 466 40.52 4.48 -21.95
N ARG A 467 40.62 3.73 -23.06
CA ARG A 467 41.22 4.20 -24.31
C ARG A 467 40.15 4.86 -25.17
N GLY A 468 39.62 5.99 -24.72
CA GLY A 468 38.76 6.82 -25.56
C GLY A 468 39.51 7.22 -26.83
N GLY A 469 38.93 6.96 -28.00
CA GLY A 469 39.56 7.23 -29.30
C GLY A 469 39.85 8.71 -29.48
N GLY A 470 41.12 9.08 -29.34
CA GLY A 470 41.68 10.29 -29.94
C GLY A 470 42.16 9.93 -31.34
N GLY A 471 41.36 10.33 -32.35
CA GLY A 471 41.84 10.48 -33.72
C GLY A 471 42.59 11.79 -33.89
#